data_AF-A0A7C5QKW9-F1
#
_entry.id   AF-A0A7C5QKW9-F1
#
_cell.length_a   1.000
_cell.length_b   1.000
_cell.length_c   1.000
_cell.angle_alpha   90.00
_cell.angle_beta   90.00
_cell.angle_gamma   90.00
#
_symmetry.space_group_name_H-M   'P 1'
#
loop_
_entity.id
_entity.type
_entity.pdbx_description
1 polymer ?
#
loop_
_entity_poly.entity_id
_entity_poly.type
_entity_poly.pdbx_seq_one_letter_code
_entity_poly.pdbx_strand_id
1 'polypeptide(L)' 'MSTGTYKVKGNPLFRKDDDPGYRVAWKYKYKFQKGHFDEEMTYGEARKKAEELAAKEPDKTFWPELIMTM' A
#
# COMPACT_ATOMS: atom_id res chain seq x y z
N MET A 1 8.40 21.97 -18.49
CA MET A 1 7.72 21.35 -17.32
C MET A 1 6.82 20.25 -17.88
N SER A 2 7.24 18.98 -17.88
CA SER A 2 6.32 17.91 -18.26
C SER A 2 5.34 17.72 -17.10
N THR A 3 4.07 18.04 -17.32
CA THR A 3 3.00 17.73 -16.38
C THR A 3 2.79 16.21 -16.41
N GLY A 4 3.57 15.47 -15.63
CA GLY A 4 3.41 14.02 -15.48
C GLY A 4 2.01 13.75 -14.95
N THR A 5 1.17 13.09 -15.74
CA THR A 5 -0.20 12.78 -15.34
C THR A 5 -0.17 11.49 -14.54
N TYR A 6 -0.14 11.62 -13.21
CA TYR A 6 -0.18 10.44 -12.34
C TYR A 6 -1.45 9.63 -12.57
N LYS A 7 -1.29 8.36 -12.92
CA LYS A 7 -2.38 7.39 -13.04
C LYS A 7 -2.36 6.48 -11.82
N VAL A 8 -3.51 6.33 -11.19
CA VAL A 8 -3.73 5.33 -10.14
C VAL A 8 -4.21 4.03 -10.79
N LYS A 9 -3.70 2.88 -10.32
CA LYS A 9 -4.16 1.57 -10.82
C LYS A 9 -5.51 1.14 -10.26
N GLY A 10 -5.83 1.55 -9.03
CA GLY A 10 -7.08 1.23 -8.35
C GLY A 10 -7.98 2.45 -8.12
N ASN A 11 -9.09 2.24 -7.41
CA ASN A 11 -10.04 3.29 -7.09
C ASN A 11 -9.52 4.18 -5.94
N PRO A 12 -9.24 5.48 -6.17
CA PRO A 12 -8.71 6.33 -5.11
C PRO A 12 -9.80 6.82 -4.13
N LEU A 13 -11.08 6.74 -4.50
CA LEU A 13 -12.20 7.29 -3.73
C LEU A 13 -12.85 6.25 -2.82
N PHE A 14 -12.91 5.01 -3.29
CA PHE A 14 -13.52 3.90 -2.56
C PHE A 14 -12.48 2.79 -2.41
N ARG A 15 -12.43 2.16 -1.24
CA ARG A 15 -11.52 1.06 -0.92
C ARG A 15 -12.34 -0.20 -0.65
N LYS A 16 -12.94 -0.76 -1.71
CA LYS A 16 -13.67 -2.03 -1.60
C LYS A 16 -12.68 -3.17 -1.55
N ASP A 17 -12.99 -4.24 -0.83
CA ASP A 17 -12.06 -5.36 -0.66
C ASP A 17 -11.61 -5.96 -2.01
N ASP A 18 -12.46 -5.96 -3.03
CA ASP A 18 -12.12 -6.48 -4.36
C ASP A 18 -11.45 -5.47 -5.31
N ASP A 19 -11.23 -4.21 -4.88
CA ASP A 19 -10.60 -3.21 -5.74
C ASP A 19 -9.12 -3.57 -5.99
N PRO A 20 -8.68 -3.75 -7.26
CA PRO A 20 -7.30 -4.08 -7.59
C PRO A 20 -6.39 -2.85 -7.53
N GLY A 21 -5.09 -3.04 -7.76
CA GLY A 21 -4.12 -1.95 -7.87
C GLY A 21 -3.59 -1.45 -6.54
N TYR A 22 -3.59 -2.30 -5.52
CA TYR A 22 -3.00 -2.02 -4.22
C TYR A 22 -1.75 -2.86 -3.98
N ARG A 23 -0.92 -2.43 -3.05
CA ARG A 23 0.21 -3.16 -2.49
C ARG A 23 0.27 -2.91 -0.98
N VAL A 24 1.14 -3.62 -0.28
CA VAL A 24 1.39 -3.32 1.14
C VAL A 24 2.55 -2.34 1.25
N ALA A 25 2.34 -1.24 1.95
CA ALA A 25 3.38 -0.30 2.34
C ALA A 25 3.72 -0.43 3.82
N TRP A 26 4.92 0.00 4.19
CA TRP A 26 5.43 -0.06 5.55
C TRP A 26 6.27 1.15 5.93
N LYS A 27 6.33 1.45 7.23
CA LYS A 27 7.22 2.44 7.82
C LYS A 27 7.61 2.01 9.22
N TYR A 28 8.86 2.25 9.61
CA TYR A 28 9.28 2.08 11.01
C TYR A 28 8.65 3.15 11.91
N LYS A 29 8.17 2.74 13.09
CA LYS A 29 7.61 3.66 14.08
C LYS A 29 8.66 4.63 14.63
N TYR A 30 9.88 4.15 14.82
CA TYR A 30 10.97 4.90 15.48
C TYR A 30 12.15 5.23 14.56
N LYS A 31 12.06 4.91 13.25
CA LYS A 31 13.11 5.23 12.26
C LYS A 31 12.51 5.98 11.08
N PHE A 32 13.30 6.80 10.40
CA PHE A 32 12.88 7.52 9.20
C PHE A 32 12.87 6.66 7.92
N GLN A 33 12.71 5.35 8.07
CA GLN A 33 12.73 4.39 6.97
C GLN A 33 11.30 3.93 6.65
N LYS A 34 10.99 3.89 5.35
CA LYS A 34 9.72 3.44 4.80
C LYS A 34 9.96 2.71 3.48
N GLY A 35 8.99 1.92 3.06
CA GLY A 35 9.02 1.22 1.78
C GLY A 35 7.67 0.61 1.47
N HIS A 36 7.66 -0.21 0.44
CA HIS A 36 6.51 -1.00 0.02
C HIS A 36 6.98 -2.32 -0.56
N PHE A 37 6.08 -3.30 -0.59
CA PHE A 37 6.29 -4.55 -1.31
C PHE A 37 5.88 -4.35 -2.77
N ASP A 38 6.58 -4.99 -3.70
CA ASP A 38 6.33 -4.82 -5.15
C ASP A 38 5.15 -5.66 -5.66
N GLU A 39 4.59 -6.53 -4.82
CA GLU A 39 3.45 -7.36 -5.15
C GLU A 39 2.15 -6.55 -5.22
N GLU A 40 1.50 -6.59 -6.39
CA GLU A 40 0.18 -6.02 -6.62
C GLU A 40 -0.91 -7.02 -6.21
N MET A 41 -1.92 -6.52 -5.52
CA MET A 41 -3.04 -7.29 -4.96
C MET A 41 -4.30 -6.41 -4.84
N THR A 42 -5.41 -6.99 -4.38
CA THR A 42 -6.61 -6.22 -4.06
C THR A 42 -6.46 -5.47 -2.74
N TYR A 43 -7.30 -4.47 -2.50
CA TYR A 43 -7.32 -3.75 -1.22
C TYR A 43 -7.57 -4.70 -0.03
N GLY A 44 -8.49 -5.66 -0.18
CA GLY A 44 -8.83 -6.63 0.85
C GLY A 44 -7.67 -7.57 1.17
N GLU A 45 -6.94 -8.02 0.15
CA GLU A 45 -5.71 -8.82 0.30
C GLU A 45 -4.61 -8.01 0.99
N ALA A 46 -4.38 -6.76 0.54
CA ALA A 46 -3.41 -5.87 1.16
C ALA A 46 -3.74 -5.55 2.62
N ARG A 47 -5.03 -5.41 2.95
CA ARG A 47 -5.49 -5.18 4.32
C ARG A 47 -5.19 -6.37 5.22
N LYS A 48 -5.57 -7.59 4.80
CA LYS A 48 -5.28 -8.82 5.55
C LYS A 48 -3.78 -9.02 5.74
N LYS A 49 -2.98 -8.85 4.67
CA LYS A 49 -1.53 -9.00 4.72
C LYS A 49 -0.87 -7.94 5.62
N ALA A 50 -1.37 -6.70 5.61
CA ALA A 50 -0.88 -5.66 6.51
C ALA A 50 -1.16 -5.99 7.99
N GLU A 51 -2.34 -6.53 8.31
CA GLU A 51 -2.69 -7.00 9.67
C GLU A 51 -1.78 -8.15 10.12
N GLU A 52 -1.53 -9.14 9.25
CA GLU A 52 -0.60 -10.25 9.52
C GLU A 52 0.83 -9.77 9.78
N LEU A 53 1.32 -8.82 8.98
CA LEU A 53 2.66 -8.25 9.13
C LEU A 53 2.78 -7.39 10.39
N ALA A 54 1.75 -6.63 10.73
CA ALA A 54 1.71 -5.84 11.95
C ALA A 54 1.82 -6.71 13.21
N ALA A 55 1.25 -7.92 13.19
CA ALA A 55 1.39 -8.88 14.28
C ALA A 55 2.81 -9.47 14.40
N LYS A 56 3.53 -9.63 13.29
CA LYS A 56 4.89 -10.21 13.25
C LYS A 56 6.00 -9.18 13.50
N GLU A 57 5.78 -7.94 13.08
CA GLU A 57 6.78 -6.88 13.10
C GLU A 57 6.25 -5.63 13.84
N PRO A 58 6.17 -5.67 15.19
CA PRO A 58 5.54 -4.62 15.99
C PRO A 58 6.22 -3.25 15.89
N ASP A 59 7.48 -3.20 15.44
CA ASP A 59 8.24 -1.96 15.23
C ASP A 59 7.89 -1.23 13.92
N LYS A 60 7.10 -1.87 13.05
CA LYS A 60 6.64 -1.32 11.78
C LYS A 60 5.14 -1.10 11.82
N THR A 61 4.70 -0.11 11.05
CA THR A 61 3.30 0.11 10.69
C THR A 61 3.14 -0.32 9.24
N PHE A 62 2.09 -1.08 8.95
CA PHE A 62 1.77 -1.55 7.60
C PHE A 62 0.39 -1.02 7.18
N TRP A 63 0.20 -0.75 5.89
CA TRP A 63 -1.09 -0.32 5.35
C TRP A 63 -1.24 -0.70 3.87
N PRO A 64 -2.48 -0.83 3.37
CA PRO A 64 -2.74 -0.89 1.94
C PRO A 64 -2.40 0.45 1.27
N GLU A 65 -1.50 0.43 0.29
CA GLU A 65 -1.11 1.57 -0.51
C GLU A 65 -1.57 1.39 -1.95
N LEU A 66 -2.21 2.42 -2.51
CA LEU A 66 -2.62 2.45 -3.90
C LEU A 66 -1.38 2.59 -4.80
N ILE A 67 -1.27 1.73 -5.82
CA ILE A 67 -0.17 1.81 -6.78
C ILE A 67 -0.40 3.01 -7.69
N MET A 68 0.57 3.93 -7.66
CA MET A 68 0.60 5.11 -8.52
C MET A 68 1.70 4.93 -9.58
N THR A 69 1.36 5.20 -10.82
CA THR A 69 2.27 5.17 -11.98
C THR A 69 2.35 6.56 -12.59
N MET A 70 3.55 6.96 -13.03
CA MET A 70 3.77 8.21 -13.80
C MET A 70 3.45 8.02 -15.28
#